data_AF-A0A8R1I9Q1-F1
#
_entry.id   AF-A0A8R1I9Q1-F1
#
_cell.length_a   1.000
_cell.length_b   1.000
_cell.length_c   1.000
_cell.angle_alpha   90.00
_cell.angle_beta   90.00
_cell.angle_gamma   90.00
#
_symmetry.space_group_name_H-M   'P 1'
#
loop_
_entity.id
_entity.type
_entity.pdbx_description
1 polymer ?
#
loop_
_entity_poly.entity_id
_entity_poly.type
_entity_poly.pdbx_seq_one_letter_code
_entity_poly.pdbx_strand_id
1 'polypeptide(L)'
;MHLLFLTAATLIVNIGKIGSIFINGTGCGTTKMCLFRPRGCDPNLDCTIGVALSIVGPNQMNVQMVAATIVPPVQQQYIAIAFSHDKLMGNDSVSECVISNMGEFVGYEPEVYLSYNKGKSNDRVFLNDDEHAEMFTNLAGEVVDNRLVCEFTQQVMPQIDNKNGLVWNLNSPFYLMAATGSAQPDEVNVHELNRDSHSFPITSTETINPKSFANNNLN
;
A
#
# COMPACT_ATOMS: atom_id res chain seq x y z
N MET A 1 55.92 2.83 -36.13
CA MET A 1 54.57 3.43 -36.08
C MET A 1 53.58 2.30 -35.79
N HIS A 2 53.25 2.07 -34.52
CA HIS A 2 52.27 1.05 -34.10
C HIS A 2 51.02 1.79 -33.61
N LEU A 3 49.91 1.65 -34.33
CA LEU A 3 48.61 2.14 -33.90
C LEU A 3 48.00 1.10 -32.95
N LEU A 4 47.83 1.47 -31.69
CA LEU A 4 46.96 0.76 -30.75
C LEU A 4 45.51 1.16 -31.05
N PHE A 5 44.70 0.20 -31.50
CA PHE A 5 43.25 0.35 -31.56
C PHE A 5 42.68 0.14 -30.16
N LEU A 6 42.20 1.19 -29.51
CA LEU A 6 41.30 1.06 -28.36
C LEU A 6 39.91 0.70 -28.89
N THR A 7 39.46 -0.53 -28.64
CA THR A 7 38.05 -0.89 -28.81
C THR A 7 37.25 -0.29 -27.66
N ALA A 8 36.48 0.76 -27.94
CA ALA A 8 35.49 1.29 -27.02
C ALA A 8 34.39 0.24 -26.83
N ALA A 9 34.34 -0.40 -25.65
CA ALA A 9 33.21 -1.23 -25.26
C ALA A 9 32.03 -0.30 -24.97
N THR A 10 31.02 -0.32 -25.84
CA THR A 10 29.75 0.36 -25.62
C THR A 10 29.03 -0.33 -24.47
N LEU A 11 28.98 0.33 -23.31
CA LEU A 11 28.15 -0.08 -22.19
C LEU A 11 26.69 0.13 -22.58
N ILE A 12 26.00 -0.94 -22.97
CA ILE A 12 24.55 -0.91 -23.17
C ILE A 12 23.92 -0.86 -21.78
N VAL A 13 23.60 0.34 -21.31
CA VAL A 13 22.71 0.50 -20.16
C VAL A 13 21.35 0.04 -20.61
N ASN A 14 20.91 -1.13 -20.14
CA ASN A 14 19.51 -1.52 -20.18
C ASN A 14 18.75 -0.54 -19.30
N ILE A 15 18.23 0.53 -19.91
CA ILE A 15 17.25 1.39 -19.26
C ILE A 15 15.98 0.54 -19.20
N GLY A 16 15.85 -0.23 -18.12
CA GLY A 16 14.57 -0.83 -17.76
C GLY A 16 13.54 0.28 -17.81
N LYS A 17 12.45 0.04 -18.52
CA LYS A 17 11.32 0.97 -18.60
C LYS A 17 10.83 1.19 -17.16
N ILE A 18 11.24 2.29 -16.52
CA ILE A 18 10.66 2.73 -15.24
C ILE A 18 9.32 3.35 -15.60
N GLY A 19 8.31 2.51 -15.80
CA GLY A 19 6.94 2.99 -15.81
C GLY A 19 6.57 3.33 -14.38
N SER A 20 6.20 4.59 -14.12
CA SER A 20 5.60 4.98 -12.85
C SER A 20 4.39 4.09 -12.56
N ILE A 21 4.25 3.65 -11.32
CA ILE A 21 3.10 2.92 -10.82
C ILE A 21 1.87 3.82 -10.96
N PHE A 22 0.84 3.30 -11.63
CA PHE A 22 -0.38 4.06 -11.92
C PHE A 22 -1.54 3.53 -11.08
N ILE A 23 -2.11 4.39 -10.24
CA ILE A 23 -3.31 4.07 -9.47
C ILE A 23 -4.52 4.13 -10.40
N ASN A 24 -5.10 2.97 -10.68
CA ASN A 24 -6.21 2.88 -11.61
C ASN A 24 -7.56 3.04 -10.89
N GLY A 25 -8.11 4.25 -10.93
CA GLY A 25 -9.45 4.57 -10.41
C GLY A 25 -10.61 4.14 -11.32
N THR A 26 -10.36 3.52 -12.48
CA THR A 26 -11.45 3.04 -13.34
C THR A 26 -12.17 1.88 -12.65
N GLY A 27 -13.50 1.98 -12.56
CA GLY A 27 -14.33 0.97 -11.90
C GLY A 27 -14.56 1.18 -10.40
N CYS A 28 -14.11 2.32 -9.83
CA CYS A 28 -14.45 2.68 -8.46
C CYS A 28 -15.98 2.71 -8.25
N GLY A 29 -16.45 1.98 -7.24
CA GLY A 29 -17.87 1.82 -6.91
C GLY A 29 -18.59 0.69 -7.64
N THR A 30 -17.94 0.02 -8.61
CA THR A 30 -18.56 -1.06 -9.39
C THR A 30 -17.74 -2.35 -9.35
N THR A 31 -16.49 -2.29 -9.79
CA THR A 31 -15.55 -3.43 -9.87
C THR A 31 -14.34 -3.24 -8.95
N LYS A 32 -14.15 -2.01 -8.49
CA LYS A 32 -13.17 -1.63 -7.48
C LYS A 32 -13.85 -0.90 -6.35
N MET A 33 -13.26 -1.01 -5.18
CA MET A 33 -13.57 -0.14 -4.08
C MET A 33 -12.48 0.91 -3.98
N CYS A 34 -12.86 2.18 -3.83
CA CYS A 34 -11.89 3.27 -3.75
C CYS A 34 -12.27 4.23 -2.63
N LEU A 35 -11.27 4.70 -1.91
CA LEU A 35 -11.40 5.72 -0.89
C LEU A 35 -10.29 6.74 -1.13
N PHE A 36 -10.66 7.93 -1.63
CA PHE A 36 -9.73 8.97 -2.02
C PHE A 36 -10.06 10.29 -1.31
N ARG A 37 -9.01 11.02 -0.91
CA ARG A 37 -9.09 12.36 -0.32
C ARG A 37 -8.14 13.31 -1.04
N PRO A 38 -8.59 14.53 -1.40
CA PRO A 38 -9.98 15.02 -1.33
C PRO A 38 -10.96 14.17 -2.15
N ARG A 39 -12.26 14.20 -1.82
CA ARG A 39 -13.24 13.41 -2.59
C ARG A 39 -13.24 13.87 -4.05
N GLY A 40 -12.99 12.94 -4.97
CA GLY A 40 -12.96 13.22 -6.42
C GLY A 40 -11.60 13.67 -6.96
N CYS A 41 -10.54 13.65 -6.15
CA CYS A 41 -9.17 13.81 -6.63
C CYS A 41 -8.77 12.70 -7.62
N ASP A 42 -7.80 13.00 -8.48
CA ASP A 42 -7.09 12.02 -9.29
C ASP A 42 -5.93 11.44 -8.47
N PRO A 43 -5.90 10.12 -8.22
CA PRO A 43 -4.86 9.50 -7.41
C PRO A 43 -3.46 9.60 -8.02
N ASN A 44 -3.35 9.97 -9.29
CA ASN A 44 -2.07 10.17 -9.98
C ASN A 44 -1.68 11.65 -10.09
N LEU A 45 -2.47 12.57 -9.53
CA LEU A 45 -2.22 14.01 -9.63
C LEU A 45 -2.31 14.70 -8.26
N ASP A 46 -3.46 14.66 -7.60
CA ASP A 46 -3.81 15.59 -6.51
C ASP A 46 -4.45 14.94 -5.27
N CYS A 47 -4.54 13.60 -5.21
CA CYS A 47 -4.93 12.94 -3.96
C CYS A 47 -3.84 13.07 -2.88
N THR A 48 -4.26 13.44 -1.67
CA THR A 48 -3.39 13.52 -0.49
C THR A 48 -3.27 12.18 0.22
N ILE A 49 -4.34 11.37 0.15
CA ILE A 49 -4.34 9.97 0.55
C ILE A 49 -5.41 9.21 -0.24
N GLY A 50 -5.12 7.98 -0.64
CA GLY A 50 -6.01 7.18 -1.44
C GLY A 50 -5.71 5.69 -1.40
N VAL A 51 -6.76 4.88 -1.46
CA VAL A 51 -6.66 3.42 -1.63
C VAL A 51 -7.67 2.94 -2.66
N ALA A 52 -7.28 1.95 -3.46
CA ALA A 52 -8.14 1.25 -4.41
C ALA A 52 -7.93 -0.26 -4.29
N LEU A 53 -9.01 -1.00 -4.12
CA LEU A 53 -9.03 -2.46 -3.97
C LEU A 53 -9.79 -3.11 -5.12
N SER A 54 -9.24 -4.20 -5.65
CA SER A 54 -9.92 -5.02 -6.66
C SER A 54 -9.58 -6.50 -6.47
N ILE A 55 -10.54 -7.38 -6.77
CA ILE A 55 -10.29 -8.83 -6.76
C ILE A 55 -9.71 -9.23 -8.12
N VAL A 56 -8.51 -9.81 -8.08
CA VAL A 56 -7.76 -10.23 -9.28
C VAL A 56 -7.65 -11.75 -9.41
N GLY A 57 -8.14 -12.50 -8.41
CA GLY A 57 -8.20 -13.96 -8.46
C GLY A 57 -9.06 -14.59 -7.35
N PRO A 58 -9.18 -15.93 -7.31
CA PRO A 58 -10.05 -16.64 -6.37
C PRO A 58 -9.73 -16.42 -4.89
N ASN A 59 -8.53 -15.99 -4.52
CA ASN A 59 -8.17 -15.59 -3.16
C ASN A 59 -7.30 -14.33 -3.13
N GLN A 60 -7.21 -13.60 -4.25
CA GLN A 60 -6.22 -12.54 -4.43
C GLN A 60 -6.91 -11.20 -4.63
N MET A 61 -6.50 -10.23 -3.82
CA MET A 61 -6.92 -8.84 -3.90
C MET A 61 -5.72 -7.97 -4.23
N ASN A 62 -5.82 -7.18 -5.29
CA ASN A 62 -4.88 -6.13 -5.60
C ASN A 62 -5.23 -4.89 -4.77
N VAL A 63 -4.21 -4.32 -4.14
CA VAL A 63 -4.24 -3.14 -3.27
C VAL A 63 -3.35 -2.09 -3.90
N GLN A 64 -3.93 -0.96 -4.28
CA GLN A 64 -3.21 0.20 -4.82
C GLN A 64 -3.40 1.37 -3.85
N MET A 65 -2.31 2.01 -3.42
CA MET A 65 -2.33 3.04 -2.39
C MET A 65 -1.48 4.24 -2.80
N VAL A 66 -1.95 5.45 -2.48
CA VAL A 66 -1.23 6.70 -2.70
C VAL A 66 -1.33 7.63 -1.48
N ALA A 67 -0.25 8.32 -1.13
CA ALA A 67 -0.25 9.38 -0.12
C ALA A 67 0.74 10.49 -0.48
N ALA A 68 0.48 11.71 -0.05
CA ALA A 68 1.46 12.79 -0.14
C ALA A 68 2.70 12.48 0.74
N THR A 69 3.89 12.84 0.27
CA THR A 69 5.11 12.73 1.06
C THR A 69 5.11 13.69 2.24
N ILE A 70 5.74 13.30 3.34
CA ILE A 70 6.00 14.18 4.47
C ILE A 70 7.09 15.19 4.08
N VAL A 71 6.86 16.45 4.43
CA VAL A 71 7.82 17.55 4.24
C VAL A 71 8.18 18.12 5.62
N PRO A 72 9.48 18.13 6.01
CA PRO A 72 10.65 17.65 5.24
C PRO A 72 10.68 16.12 5.07
N PRO A 73 11.38 15.59 4.03
CA PRO A 73 11.47 14.15 3.79
C PRO A 73 12.00 13.38 5.01
N VAL A 74 11.39 12.24 5.28
CA VAL A 74 11.79 11.30 6.33
C VAL A 74 12.43 10.06 5.72
N GLN A 75 13.20 9.31 6.51
CA GLN A 75 13.90 8.12 6.01
C GLN A 75 12.92 7.01 5.60
N GLN A 76 11.84 6.82 6.36
CA GLN A 76 10.80 5.83 6.08
C GLN A 76 9.44 6.48 6.26
N GLN A 77 8.55 6.24 5.31
CA GLN A 77 7.17 6.69 5.38
C GLN A 77 6.26 5.57 4.93
N TYR A 78 5.09 5.46 5.55
CA TYR A 78 4.13 4.41 5.27
C TYR A 78 2.82 4.95 4.70
N ILE A 79 2.14 4.08 3.98
CA ILE A 79 0.69 4.15 3.75
C ILE A 79 0.08 2.83 4.20
N ALA A 80 -1.02 2.90 4.95
CA ALA A 80 -1.68 1.75 5.53
C ALA A 80 -3.16 1.73 5.19
N ILE A 81 -3.69 0.52 5.03
CA ILE A 81 -5.12 0.24 4.92
C ILE A 81 -5.53 -0.67 6.07
N ALA A 82 -6.63 -0.35 6.74
CA ALA A 82 -7.18 -1.13 7.83
C ALA A 82 -8.59 -1.63 7.51
N PHE A 83 -8.88 -2.85 7.97
CA PHE A 83 -10.19 -3.49 7.94
C PHE A 83 -10.73 -3.52 9.36
N SER A 84 -11.86 -2.83 9.59
CA SER A 84 -12.45 -2.66 10.92
C SER A 84 -13.92 -3.02 10.97
N HIS A 85 -14.38 -3.43 12.14
CA HIS A 85 -15.79 -3.66 12.41
C HIS A 85 -16.55 -2.38 12.77
N ASP A 86 -15.84 -1.27 13.04
CA ASP A 86 -16.44 0.04 13.30
C ASP A 86 -15.67 1.17 12.60
N LYS A 87 -16.03 2.43 12.86
CA LYS A 87 -15.46 3.61 12.18
C LYS A 87 -14.27 4.21 12.93
N LEU A 88 -13.76 3.55 13.96
CA LEU A 88 -12.73 4.05 14.84
C LEU A 88 -11.53 3.11 14.82
N MET A 89 -10.33 3.67 14.73
CA MET A 89 -9.11 2.90 14.99
C MET A 89 -9.23 2.21 16.34
N GLY A 90 -9.02 0.90 16.38
CA GLY A 90 -9.36 0.11 17.55
C GLY A 90 -8.77 -1.27 17.45
N ASN A 91 -9.61 -2.23 17.08
CA ASN A 91 -9.26 -3.61 16.86
C ASN A 91 -9.38 -3.85 15.36
N ASP A 92 -8.29 -3.66 14.62
CA ASP A 92 -8.32 -3.64 13.16
C ASP A 92 -7.17 -4.47 12.60
N SER A 93 -7.45 -5.26 11.56
CA SER A 93 -6.40 -5.86 10.74
C SER A 93 -5.87 -4.81 9.77
N VAL A 94 -4.55 -4.63 9.73
CA VAL A 94 -3.91 -3.58 8.95
C VAL A 94 -2.91 -4.19 7.97
N SER A 95 -2.86 -3.64 6.78
CA SER A 95 -1.78 -3.89 5.82
C SER A 95 -1.12 -2.56 5.53
N GLU A 96 0.18 -2.48 5.80
CA GLU A 96 0.96 -1.25 5.66
C GLU A 96 2.08 -1.47 4.65
N CYS A 97 2.29 -0.48 3.79
CA CYS A 97 3.41 -0.42 2.87
C CYS A 97 4.33 0.69 3.32
N VAL A 98 5.57 0.32 3.68
CA VAL A 98 6.63 1.23 4.09
C VAL A 98 7.56 1.42 2.91
N ILE A 99 7.83 2.66 2.55
CA ILE A 99 8.81 3.01 1.54
C ILE A 99 10.01 3.64 2.23
N SER A 100 11.17 3.01 2.07
CA SER A 100 12.44 3.48 2.63
C SER A 100 13.22 4.26 1.59
N ASN A 101 13.65 5.48 1.92
CA ASN A 101 14.60 6.22 1.12
C ASN A 101 16.02 5.69 1.40
N MET A 102 16.53 4.89 0.47
CA MET A 102 17.85 4.26 0.55
C MET A 102 18.98 5.19 0.07
N GLY A 103 18.67 6.45 -0.19
CA GLY A 103 19.58 7.47 -0.69
C GLY A 103 19.51 7.63 -2.21
N GLU A 104 20.08 8.74 -2.69
CA GLU A 104 19.98 9.20 -4.09
C GLU A 104 20.42 8.16 -5.14
N PHE A 105 21.30 7.23 -4.76
CA PHE A 105 21.89 6.23 -5.67
C PHE A 105 21.18 4.87 -5.66
N VAL A 106 20.41 4.56 -4.62
CA VAL A 106 19.72 3.27 -4.46
C VAL A 106 18.22 3.44 -4.72
N GLY A 107 17.68 4.63 -4.48
CA GLY A 107 16.27 4.93 -4.71
C GLY A 107 15.41 4.51 -3.52
N TYR A 108 14.22 4.02 -3.82
CA TYR A 108 13.21 3.66 -2.83
C TYR A 108 12.97 2.17 -2.83
N GLU A 109 12.94 1.57 -1.65
CA GLU A 109 12.65 0.15 -1.44
C GLU A 109 11.31 0.03 -0.70
N PRO A 110 10.28 -0.58 -1.33
CA PRO A 110 9.00 -0.84 -0.68
C PRO A 110 9.05 -2.14 0.13
N GLU A 111 8.40 -2.15 1.28
CA GLU A 111 8.14 -3.35 2.08
C GLU A 111 6.69 -3.34 2.55
N VAL A 112 6.03 -4.49 2.53
CA VAL A 112 4.66 -4.64 2.99
C VAL A 112 4.61 -5.51 4.23
N TYR A 113 3.85 -5.05 5.23
CA TYR A 113 3.65 -5.76 6.48
C TYR A 113 2.16 -5.96 6.74
N LEU A 114 1.87 -7.04 7.46
CA LEU A 114 0.64 -7.14 8.21
C LEU A 114 0.87 -6.55 9.60
N SER A 115 -0.03 -5.70 10.07
CA SER A 115 -0.01 -5.16 11.42
C SER A 115 -1.42 -5.21 12.02
N TYR A 116 -1.51 -4.99 13.32
CA TYR A 116 -2.78 -5.06 14.05
C TYR A 116 -2.91 -3.84 14.97
N ASN A 117 -4.06 -3.17 14.90
CA ASN A 117 -4.36 -2.09 15.83
C ASN A 117 -4.91 -2.69 17.13
N LYS A 118 -4.38 -2.21 18.26
CA LYS A 118 -4.92 -2.48 19.60
C LYS A 118 -5.24 -1.17 20.30
N GLY A 119 -6.49 -0.76 20.25
CA GLY A 119 -6.91 0.56 20.71
C GLY A 119 -6.37 1.65 19.78
N LYS A 120 -5.36 2.40 20.20
CA LYS A 120 -4.76 3.51 19.42
C LYS A 120 -3.27 3.28 19.11
N SER A 121 -2.77 2.08 19.38
CA SER A 121 -1.44 1.62 18.96
C SER A 121 -1.55 0.63 17.82
N ASN A 122 -0.46 0.46 17.09
CA ASN A 122 -0.30 -0.52 16.03
C ASN A 122 0.95 -1.36 16.33
N ASP A 123 0.86 -2.67 16.15
CA ASP A 123 1.99 -3.59 16.26
C ASP A 123 2.04 -4.47 15.01
N ARG A 124 3.24 -4.65 14.43
CA ARG A 124 3.43 -5.57 13.30
C ARG A 124 3.23 -7.01 13.72
N VAL A 125 2.59 -7.78 12.84
CA VAL A 125 2.43 -9.22 12.98
C VAL A 125 3.62 -9.89 12.31
N PHE A 126 4.42 -10.63 13.08
CA PHE A 126 5.58 -11.34 12.53
C PHE A 126 5.14 -12.46 11.57
N LEU A 127 5.54 -12.33 10.32
CA LEU A 127 5.46 -13.36 9.28
C LEU A 127 6.89 -13.81 8.96
N ASN A 128 7.12 -15.12 8.90
CA ASN A 128 8.37 -15.63 8.33
C ASN A 128 8.36 -15.50 6.79
N ASP A 129 9.49 -15.77 6.14
CA ASP A 129 9.64 -15.60 4.68
C ASP A 129 8.58 -16.36 3.87
N ASP A 130 8.25 -17.59 4.26
CA ASP A 130 7.24 -18.42 3.58
C ASP A 130 5.83 -17.85 3.78
N GLU A 131 5.48 -17.43 5.00
CA GLU A 131 4.20 -16.81 5.32
C GLU A 131 4.04 -15.45 4.61
N HIS A 132 5.12 -14.68 4.52
CA HIS A 132 5.15 -13.40 3.84
C HIS A 132 4.92 -13.58 2.33
N ALA A 133 5.65 -14.50 1.70
CA ALA A 133 5.50 -14.82 0.27
C ALA A 133 4.14 -15.44 -0.08
N GLU A 134 3.52 -16.19 0.84
CA GLU A 134 2.16 -16.71 0.68
C GLU A 134 1.12 -15.59 0.80
N MET A 135 1.31 -14.67 1.75
CA MET A 135 0.36 -13.58 2.04
C MET A 135 0.40 -12.46 0.99
N PHE A 136 1.60 -12.07 0.55
CA PHE A 136 1.83 -10.91 -0.31
C PHE A 136 2.62 -11.28 -1.56
N THR A 137 2.17 -10.78 -2.72
CA THR A 137 2.88 -10.93 -4.01
C THR A 137 2.79 -9.65 -4.82
N ASN A 138 3.59 -9.53 -5.90
CA ASN A 138 3.57 -8.39 -6.82
C ASN A 138 3.74 -7.03 -6.12
N LEU A 139 4.61 -6.96 -5.10
CA LEU A 139 4.92 -5.71 -4.41
C LEU A 139 5.70 -4.78 -5.34
N ALA A 140 5.22 -3.55 -5.45
CA ALA A 140 5.89 -2.44 -6.09
C ALA A 140 5.61 -1.17 -5.30
N GLY A 141 6.57 -0.25 -5.27
CA GLY A 141 6.38 1.05 -4.66
C GLY A 141 7.40 2.05 -5.16
N GLU A 142 7.03 3.31 -5.13
CA GLU A 142 7.88 4.41 -5.56
C GLU A 142 7.48 5.72 -4.87
N VAL A 143 8.37 6.71 -5.00
CA VAL A 143 8.02 8.10 -4.70
C VAL A 143 8.12 8.91 -5.99
N VAL A 144 6.99 9.46 -6.43
CA VAL A 144 6.86 10.22 -7.68
C VAL A 144 6.03 11.47 -7.44
N ASP A 145 6.51 12.63 -7.92
CA ASP A 145 5.85 13.94 -7.75
C ASP A 145 5.38 14.24 -6.32
N ASN A 146 6.22 13.98 -5.31
CA ASN A 146 5.88 14.13 -3.89
C ASN A 146 4.70 13.25 -3.42
N ARG A 147 4.50 12.10 -4.06
CA ARG A 147 3.54 11.08 -3.65
C ARG A 147 4.25 9.75 -3.44
N LEU A 148 3.91 9.07 -2.35
CA LEU A 148 4.20 7.66 -2.14
C LEU A 148 3.13 6.89 -2.89
N VAL A 149 3.57 5.95 -3.70
CA VAL A 149 2.69 5.04 -4.44
C VAL A 149 3.11 3.63 -4.08
N CYS A 150 2.15 2.78 -3.72
CA CYS A 150 2.42 1.38 -3.42
C CYS A 150 1.33 0.48 -3.99
N GLU A 151 1.74 -0.64 -4.56
CA GLU A 151 0.87 -1.66 -5.10
C GLU A 151 1.33 -3.05 -4.64
N PHE A 152 0.40 -3.88 -4.21
CA PHE A 152 0.67 -5.29 -3.93
C PHE A 152 -0.59 -6.13 -4.09
N THR A 153 -0.40 -7.44 -4.14
CA THR A 153 -1.48 -8.44 -4.08
C THR A 153 -1.46 -9.10 -2.71
N GLN A 154 -2.63 -9.19 -2.07
CA GLN A 154 -2.82 -9.78 -0.75
C GLN A 154 -3.86 -10.90 -0.78
N GLN A 155 -3.68 -11.94 0.05
CA GLN A 155 -4.72 -12.94 0.25
C GLN A 155 -5.93 -12.40 1.00
N VAL A 156 -7.13 -12.65 0.46
CA VAL A 156 -8.39 -12.26 1.11
C VAL A 156 -8.73 -13.22 2.25
N MET A 157 -8.45 -14.51 2.07
CA MET A 157 -8.61 -15.55 3.07
C MET A 157 -7.22 -16.17 3.29
N PRO A 158 -6.40 -15.62 4.20
CA PRO A 158 -5.01 -16.03 4.36
C PRO A 158 -4.87 -17.54 4.63
N GLN A 159 -3.91 -18.19 3.98
CA GLN A 159 -3.56 -19.62 4.16
C GLN A 159 -2.34 -19.82 5.10
N ILE A 160 -2.09 -18.86 5.97
CA ILE A 160 -1.01 -18.85 6.97
C ILE A 160 -1.57 -19.03 8.40
N ASP A 161 -0.69 -19.19 9.39
CA ASP A 161 -1.10 -19.22 10.81
C ASP A 161 -1.86 -17.93 11.17
N ASN A 162 -2.92 -18.05 11.97
CA ASN A 162 -3.77 -16.90 12.28
C ASN A 162 -3.15 -15.94 13.32
N LYS A 163 -1.96 -16.27 13.85
CA LYS A 163 -1.18 -15.52 14.83
C LYS A 163 -2.02 -15.14 16.05
N ASN A 164 -2.75 -16.09 16.62
CA ASN A 164 -3.69 -15.87 17.73
C ASN A 164 -4.83 -14.89 17.41
N GLY A 165 -5.28 -14.86 16.16
CA GLY A 165 -6.40 -14.02 15.71
C GLY A 165 -6.00 -12.61 15.24
N LEU A 166 -4.70 -12.35 15.06
CA LEU A 166 -4.19 -11.09 14.51
C LEU A 166 -4.26 -11.06 12.98
N VAL A 167 -4.26 -12.23 12.32
CA VAL A 167 -4.44 -12.36 10.86
C VAL A 167 -5.91 -12.65 10.57
N TRP A 168 -6.58 -11.75 9.84
CA TRP A 168 -8.02 -11.82 9.61
C TRP A 168 -8.40 -12.42 8.26
N ASN A 169 -9.54 -13.10 8.23
CA ASN A 169 -10.24 -13.43 7.00
C ASN A 169 -11.04 -12.19 6.54
N LEU A 170 -10.67 -11.66 5.37
CA LEU A 170 -11.25 -10.45 4.81
C LEU A 170 -12.49 -10.72 3.94
N ASN A 171 -13.00 -11.95 3.86
CA ASN A 171 -14.28 -12.28 3.24
C ASN A 171 -15.45 -11.96 4.19
N SER A 172 -15.56 -10.72 4.61
CA SER A 172 -16.63 -10.19 5.46
C SER A 172 -16.77 -8.68 5.23
N PRO A 173 -17.90 -8.06 5.58
CA PRO A 173 -18.04 -6.61 5.51
C PRO A 173 -17.19 -5.90 6.57
N PHE A 174 -16.34 -4.96 6.15
CA PHE A 174 -15.52 -4.11 7.03
C PHE A 174 -15.65 -2.64 6.65
N TYR A 175 -15.58 -1.75 7.63
CA TYR A 175 -15.17 -0.38 7.34
C TYR A 175 -13.71 -0.38 6.92
N LEU A 176 -13.42 0.38 5.88
CA LEU A 176 -12.06 0.60 5.44
C LEU A 176 -11.54 1.89 6.01
N MET A 177 -10.30 1.86 6.48
CA MET A 177 -9.58 3.07 6.88
C MET A 177 -8.26 3.14 6.13
N ALA A 178 -7.81 4.35 5.81
CA ALA A 178 -6.46 4.56 5.31
C ALA A 178 -5.76 5.68 6.08
N ALA A 179 -4.48 5.49 6.34
CA ALA A 179 -3.62 6.42 7.06
C ALA A 179 -2.22 6.47 6.45
N THR A 180 -1.52 7.57 6.67
CA THR A 180 -0.11 7.74 6.28
C THR A 180 0.64 8.46 7.40
N GLY A 181 1.95 8.21 7.50
CA GLY A 181 2.81 8.78 8.53
C GLY A 181 4.26 8.33 8.35
N SER A 182 5.16 8.81 9.19
CA SER A 182 6.55 8.31 9.20
C SER A 182 6.62 6.91 9.80
N ALA A 183 7.58 6.11 9.36
CA ALA A 183 7.84 4.79 9.92
C ALA A 183 9.24 4.73 10.57
N GLN A 184 9.45 3.68 11.35
CA GLN A 184 10.74 3.22 11.87
C GLN A 184 10.91 1.74 11.47
N PRO A 185 12.13 1.17 11.59
CA PRO A 185 12.39 -0.20 11.16
C PRO A 185 11.41 -1.25 11.69
N ASP A 186 10.89 -1.09 12.92
CA ASP A 186 10.03 -2.08 13.58
C ASP A 186 8.60 -1.58 13.85
N GLU A 187 8.27 -0.32 13.55
CA GLU A 187 6.98 0.28 13.89
C GLU A 187 6.56 1.43 12.96
N VAL A 188 5.28 1.80 13.02
CA VAL A 188 4.75 3.00 12.38
C VAL A 188 4.48 4.08 13.42
N ASN A 189 4.80 5.34 13.11
CA ASN A 189 4.46 6.45 13.98
C ASN A 189 2.97 6.79 13.89
N VAL A 190 2.49 7.55 14.87
CA VAL A 190 1.11 8.05 14.89
C VAL A 190 0.85 8.89 13.63
N HIS A 191 -0.22 8.53 12.91
CA HIS A 191 -0.71 9.33 11.78
C HIS A 191 -1.21 10.71 12.24
N GLU A 192 -1.42 11.62 11.29
CA GLU A 192 -1.96 12.94 11.57
C GLU A 192 -3.27 12.90 12.38
N LEU A 193 -3.37 13.76 13.41
CA LEU A 193 -4.50 13.85 14.34
C LEU A 193 -5.32 15.13 14.15
N ASN A 194 -4.78 16.13 13.46
CA ASN A 194 -5.50 17.34 13.11
C ASN A 194 -6.52 17.06 11.99
N ARG A 195 -7.81 17.17 12.30
CA ARG A 195 -8.92 16.88 11.36
C ARG A 195 -8.87 17.73 10.09
N ASP A 196 -8.31 18.93 10.17
CA ASP A 196 -8.23 19.88 9.06
C ASP A 196 -7.01 19.62 8.17
N SER A 197 -6.10 18.75 8.58
CA SER A 197 -4.92 18.40 7.80
C SER A 197 -5.26 17.54 6.60
N HIS A 198 -4.54 17.77 5.50
CA HIS A 198 -4.66 17.00 4.26
C HIS A 198 -4.25 15.53 4.43
N SER A 199 -3.39 15.23 5.40
CA SER A 199 -2.92 13.87 5.71
C SER A 199 -3.76 13.17 6.77
N PHE A 200 -4.85 13.80 7.26
CA PHE A 200 -5.72 13.16 8.25
C PHE A 200 -6.36 11.89 7.67
N PRO A 201 -6.40 10.78 8.43
CA PRO A 201 -6.88 9.50 7.97
C PRO A 201 -8.31 9.56 7.43
N ILE A 202 -8.61 8.63 6.53
CA ILE A 202 -9.90 8.52 5.86
C ILE A 202 -10.57 7.22 6.25
N THR A 203 -11.90 7.25 6.40
CA THR A 203 -12.71 6.09 6.76
C THR A 203 -13.90 5.99 5.80
N SER A 204 -14.23 4.78 5.36
CA SER A 204 -15.40 4.54 4.51
C SER A 204 -16.70 4.85 5.27
N THR A 205 -17.72 5.32 4.55
CA THR A 205 -19.02 5.62 5.16
C THR A 205 -19.83 4.35 5.45
N GLU A 206 -19.58 3.30 4.69
CA GLU A 206 -20.26 2.01 4.71
C GLU A 206 -19.25 0.87 4.79
N THR A 207 -19.71 -0.29 5.27
CA THR A 207 -18.92 -1.51 5.27
C THR A 207 -18.85 -2.11 3.89
N ILE A 208 -17.74 -2.78 3.59
CA ILE A 208 -17.45 -3.28 2.27
C ILE A 208 -16.85 -4.67 2.42
N ASN A 209 -17.35 -5.63 1.64
CA ASN A 209 -16.74 -6.95 1.54
C ASN A 209 -15.86 -7.00 0.29
N PRO A 210 -14.52 -7.13 0.41
CA PRO A 210 -13.62 -7.28 -0.74
C PRO A 210 -14.12 -8.29 -1.78
N LYS A 211 -14.70 -9.43 -1.35
CA LYS A 211 -15.21 -10.46 -2.26
C LYS A 211 -16.42 -10.05 -3.09
N SER A 212 -17.25 -9.11 -2.64
CA SER A 212 -18.47 -8.75 -3.38
C SER A 212 -18.18 -8.12 -4.75
N PHE A 213 -16.96 -7.59 -4.95
CA PHE A 213 -16.54 -6.98 -6.21
C PHE A 213 -15.98 -8.00 -7.22
N ALA A 214 -15.78 -9.27 -6.82
CA ALA A 214 -15.37 -10.34 -7.72
C ALA A 214 -16.47 -10.71 -8.74
N ASN A 215 -17.74 -10.63 -8.34
CA ASN A 215 -18.88 -11.10 -9.13
C ASN A 215 -19.20 -10.21 -10.35
N ASN A 216 -18.60 -9.02 -10.44
CA ASN A 216 -18.77 -8.12 -11.58
C ASN A 216 -17.64 -8.22 -12.63
N ASN A 217 -16.57 -8.99 -12.34
CA ASN A 217 -15.37 -9.10 -13.18
C ASN A 217 -15.19 -10.49 -13.82
N LEU A 218 -16.07 -11.45 -13.53
CA LEU A 218 -15.97 -12.84 -14.02
C LEU A 218 -17.13 -13.25 -14.95
N ASN A 219 -17.88 -12.28 -15.48
CA ASN A 219 -18.90 -12.50 -16.53
C ASN A 219 -18.42 -11.95 -17.86
#